data_AF-A0A661WMC5-F1
#
_entry.id   AF-A0A661WMC5-F1
#
_cell.length_a   1.000
_cell.length_b   1.000
_cell.length_c   1.000
_cell.angle_alpha   90.00
_cell.angle_beta   90.00
_cell.angle_gamma   90.00
#
_symmetry.space_group_name_H-M   'P 1'
#
loop_
_entity.id
_entity.type
_entity.pdbx_description
1 polymer ?
#
loop_
_entity_poly.entity_id
_entity_poly.type
_entity_poly.pdbx_seq_one_letter_code
_entity_poly.pdbx_strand_id
1 'polypeptide(L)'
;MPVIFDTWTELRAAGDTTPQCVFMVNTKADDTAGNIQKSFYGNKKWADLWFHWKGKPLMICDPAKADDSLKQTFTLRKAHWPFVLVDTHNEWHWEAAFPQVYSYDTEITKPEEVNVSVGQNLSVDPDAHVTLMNQGDARGRHFHNGALDTDPQAALRGVNFQEQWSRAFELDPEIVFVTGWNEWVAGRLKEQVSDSLPVGGFCDQYNMLNSRDAEMAKGPLRDNFYCQLVANIRRFKGMTPLPATSEPKTINLESPMAQWDNVTPEYRDHMLETLPRDFDGCGGKHYTNTTGRNDIAVMKIARDADTVYFLATTRTPLSPRSYPNWMQLLIDTDLDTATGWEGFNLLVRIDTHGSATLANWNGKTWVNNAASIRCVVGKSSIQFAIPRKALCSGDNLKFEFKWVDNIALPCDILNFYINGDVAPAGRFRYRYKSD
;
A
#
# COMPACT_ATOMS: atom_id res chain seq x y z
N MET A 1 -3.73 -4.12 19.53
CA MET A 1 -3.57 -2.67 19.30
C MET A 1 -2.24 -2.11 19.78
N PRO A 2 -1.73 -2.35 21.02
CA PRO A 2 -0.43 -1.80 21.45
C PRO A 2 0.72 -2.14 20.50
N VAL A 3 0.70 -3.36 19.93
CA VAL A 3 1.69 -3.82 18.96
C VAL A 3 1.75 -2.94 17.72
N ILE A 4 0.61 -2.52 17.14
CA ILE A 4 0.61 -1.68 15.93
C ILE A 4 1.18 -0.29 16.23
N PHE A 5 0.76 0.34 17.33
CA PHE A 5 1.24 1.67 17.69
C PHE A 5 2.73 1.66 18.03
N ASP A 6 3.20 0.62 18.71
CA ASP A 6 4.62 0.45 19.03
C ASP A 6 5.45 0.23 17.76
N THR A 7 5.01 -0.64 16.85
CA THR A 7 5.66 -0.84 15.55
C THR A 7 5.69 0.45 14.73
N TRP A 8 4.59 1.20 14.66
CA TRP A 8 4.56 2.46 13.91
C TRP A 8 5.43 3.55 14.54
N THR A 9 5.51 3.59 15.87
CA THR A 9 6.45 4.47 16.58
C THR A 9 7.89 4.11 16.23
N GLU A 10 8.23 2.81 16.18
CA GLU A 10 9.56 2.33 15.79
C GLU A 10 9.89 2.69 14.33
N LEU A 11 8.95 2.49 13.40
CA LEU A 11 9.11 2.88 12.00
C LEU A 11 9.35 4.39 11.84
N ARG A 12 8.57 5.23 12.53
CA ARG A 12 8.79 6.69 12.51
C ARG A 12 10.13 7.10 13.13
N ALA A 13 10.54 6.44 14.21
CA ALA A 13 11.85 6.66 14.82
C ALA A 13 13.00 6.25 13.89
N ALA A 14 12.78 5.28 13.00
CA ALA A 14 13.71 4.89 11.94
C ALA A 14 13.70 5.84 10.72
N GLY A 15 12.87 6.89 10.73
CA GLY A 15 12.79 7.89 9.65
C GLY A 15 11.74 7.58 8.58
N ASP A 16 10.90 6.57 8.80
CA ASP A 16 9.79 6.23 7.92
C ASP A 16 8.52 7.05 8.23
N THR A 17 7.50 6.91 7.39
CA THR A 17 6.16 7.47 7.60
C THR A 17 5.16 6.37 7.82
N THR A 18 4.14 6.63 8.64
CA THR A 18 3.04 5.69 8.87
C THR A 18 1.71 6.43 8.81
N PRO A 19 0.60 5.71 8.54
CA PRO A 19 -0.72 6.27 8.72
C PRO A 19 -0.91 6.84 10.13
N GLN A 20 -1.82 7.80 10.25
CA GLN A 20 -2.32 8.27 11.53
C GLN A 20 -3.58 7.49 11.92
N CYS A 21 -3.85 7.43 13.21
CA CYS A 21 -4.92 6.63 13.80
C CYS A 21 -6.11 7.49 14.22
N VAL A 22 -7.30 6.95 13.99
CA VAL A 22 -8.58 7.45 14.50
C VAL A 22 -9.32 6.26 15.10
N PHE A 23 -9.97 6.47 16.24
CA PHE A 23 -10.89 5.48 16.79
C PHE A 23 -12.33 5.78 16.39
N MET A 24 -13.05 4.73 16.01
CA MET A 24 -14.48 4.76 15.78
C MET A 24 -15.19 3.89 16.82
N VAL A 25 -16.15 4.48 17.53
CA VAL A 25 -16.90 3.84 18.61
C VAL A 25 -18.40 4.02 18.38
N ASN A 26 -19.15 2.93 18.58
CA ASN A 26 -20.61 2.92 18.39
C ASN A 26 -21.33 2.33 19.62
N THR A 27 -20.92 1.15 20.07
CA THR A 27 -21.49 0.46 21.24
C THR A 27 -20.92 1.04 22.53
N LYS A 28 -21.78 1.41 23.50
CA LYS A 28 -21.39 2.05 24.78
C LYS A 28 -20.36 3.16 24.55
N ALA A 29 -20.70 4.07 23.63
CA ALA A 29 -19.76 5.00 23.03
C ALA A 29 -19.09 5.92 24.06
N ASP A 30 -19.80 6.31 25.11
CA ASP A 30 -19.32 7.08 26.25
C ASP A 30 -18.23 6.34 27.05
N ASP A 31 -18.56 5.19 27.63
CA ASP A 31 -17.63 4.37 28.43
C ASP A 31 -16.41 3.97 27.61
N THR A 32 -16.65 3.57 26.35
CA THR A 32 -15.60 3.10 25.45
C THR A 32 -14.67 4.25 25.04
N ALA A 33 -15.21 5.40 24.65
CA ALA A 33 -14.42 6.59 24.31
C ALA A 33 -13.60 7.08 25.50
N GLY A 34 -14.18 7.14 26.71
CA GLY A 34 -13.46 7.53 27.92
C GLY A 34 -12.29 6.58 28.24
N ASN A 35 -12.48 5.27 28.05
CA ASN A 35 -11.41 4.29 28.23
C ASN A 35 -10.32 4.43 27.16
N ILE A 36 -10.68 4.69 25.90
CA ILE A 36 -9.73 4.94 24.81
C ILE A 36 -8.93 6.22 25.07
N GLN A 37 -9.59 7.29 25.51
CA GLN A 37 -8.94 8.55 25.87
C GLN A 37 -7.87 8.31 26.94
N LYS A 38 -8.20 7.60 28.03
CA LYS A 38 -7.26 7.30 29.12
C LYS A 38 -6.12 6.37 28.70
N SER A 39 -6.44 5.31 27.97
CA SER A 39 -5.49 4.22 27.69
C SER A 39 -4.54 4.54 26.53
N PHE A 40 -5.01 5.28 25.53
CA PHE A 40 -4.25 5.54 24.31
C PHE A 40 -3.89 7.02 24.18
N TYR A 41 -4.88 7.92 24.14
CA TYR A 41 -4.60 9.36 23.92
C TYR A 41 -3.89 10.03 25.11
N GLY A 42 -4.10 9.53 26.33
CA GLY A 42 -3.37 9.95 27.53
C GLY A 42 -1.91 9.48 27.57
N ASN A 43 -1.53 8.53 26.71
CA ASN A 43 -0.18 8.03 26.63
C ASN A 43 0.65 8.84 25.63
N LYS A 44 1.60 9.64 26.15
CA LYS A 44 2.48 10.49 25.33
C LYS A 44 3.36 9.70 24.35
N LYS A 45 3.55 8.40 24.55
CA LYS A 45 4.31 7.52 23.66
C LYS A 45 3.78 7.54 22.22
N TRP A 46 2.46 7.72 22.04
CA TRP A 46 1.78 7.59 20.75
C TRP A 46 1.17 8.91 20.26
N ALA A 47 1.56 10.04 20.86
CA ALA A 47 0.91 11.33 20.64
C ALA A 47 0.95 11.81 19.18
N ASP A 48 2.01 11.48 18.45
CA ASP A 48 2.20 11.83 17.04
C ASP A 48 1.39 10.92 16.09
N LEU A 49 0.93 9.76 16.55
CA LEU A 49 0.14 8.83 15.75
C LEU A 49 -1.29 9.30 15.52
N TRP A 50 -1.79 10.27 16.29
CA TRP A 50 -3.21 10.67 16.21
C TRP A 50 -3.50 11.60 15.03
N PHE A 51 -4.51 11.23 14.24
CA PHE A 51 -5.00 12.10 13.19
C PHE A 51 -5.77 13.28 13.82
N HIS A 52 -5.39 14.49 13.42
CA HIS A 52 -6.04 15.71 13.89
C HIS A 52 -6.97 16.26 12.81
N TRP A 53 -8.16 16.65 13.23
CA TRP A 53 -9.17 17.24 12.38
C TRP A 53 -9.73 18.50 13.03
N LYS A 54 -9.80 19.61 12.28
CA LYS A 54 -10.26 20.93 12.77
C LYS A 54 -9.60 21.35 14.11
N GLY A 55 -8.30 21.07 14.25
CA GLY A 55 -7.48 21.52 15.39
C GLY A 55 -7.41 20.61 16.62
N LYS A 56 -8.15 19.49 16.65
CA LYS A 56 -8.10 18.50 17.74
C LYS A 56 -7.96 17.07 17.18
N PRO A 57 -7.52 16.09 17.97
CA PRO A 57 -7.58 14.69 17.55
C PRO A 57 -9.03 14.32 17.16
N LEU A 58 -9.19 13.58 16.07
CA LEU A 58 -10.49 13.10 15.63
C LEU A 58 -10.87 11.84 16.41
N MET A 59 -12.15 11.74 16.80
CA MET A 59 -12.77 10.49 17.22
C MET A 59 -14.16 10.39 16.59
N ILE A 60 -14.45 9.25 15.97
CA ILE A 60 -15.79 8.96 15.48
C ILE A 60 -16.59 8.42 16.68
N CYS A 61 -17.29 9.31 17.36
CA CYS A 61 -18.13 9.07 18.52
C CYS A 61 -19.29 10.07 18.49
N ASP A 62 -20.50 9.60 18.78
CA ASP A 62 -21.69 10.44 18.81
C ASP A 62 -21.52 11.59 19.85
N PRO A 63 -21.48 12.87 19.41
CA PRO A 63 -21.34 14.01 20.31
C PRO A 63 -22.43 14.08 21.38
N ALA A 64 -23.62 13.52 21.12
CA ALA A 64 -24.71 13.49 22.09
C ALA A 64 -24.45 12.51 23.24
N LYS A 65 -23.59 11.50 23.03
CA LYS A 65 -23.19 10.52 24.05
C LYS A 65 -21.88 10.90 24.76
N ALA A 66 -21.09 11.80 24.19
CA ALA A 66 -19.83 12.21 24.76
C ALA A 66 -19.99 13.14 25.98
N ASP A 67 -19.19 12.91 27.03
CA ASP A 67 -19.06 13.82 28.17
C ASP A 67 -18.26 15.10 27.81
N ASP A 68 -18.19 16.04 28.75
CA ASP A 68 -17.51 17.33 28.53
C ASP A 68 -16.00 17.17 28.30
N SER A 69 -15.36 16.18 28.94
CA SER A 69 -13.93 15.88 28.75
C SER A 69 -13.65 15.48 27.31
N LEU A 70 -14.47 14.59 26.75
CA LEU A 70 -14.37 14.14 25.37
C LEU A 70 -14.63 15.29 24.39
N LYS A 71 -15.68 16.10 24.60
CA LYS A 71 -16.00 17.26 23.77
C LYS A 71 -14.90 18.33 23.77
N GLN A 72 -14.22 18.50 24.90
CA GLN A 72 -13.08 19.41 25.00
C GLN A 72 -11.84 18.85 24.29
N THR A 73 -11.61 17.54 24.37
CA THR A 73 -10.39 16.89 23.85
C THR A 73 -10.44 16.63 22.36
N PHE A 74 -11.59 16.21 21.82
CA PHE A 74 -11.70 15.68 20.46
C PHE A 74 -12.53 16.58 19.55
N THR A 75 -12.23 16.51 18.26
CA THR A 75 -13.22 16.78 17.22
C THR A 75 -14.06 15.52 17.07
N LEU A 76 -15.37 15.64 17.27
CA LEU A 76 -16.29 14.50 17.27
C LEU A 76 -17.12 14.50 15.99
N ARG A 77 -17.25 13.31 15.42
CA ARG A 77 -18.18 13.00 14.32
C ARG A 77 -18.94 11.74 14.70
N LYS A 78 -20.24 11.69 14.43
CA LYS A 78 -21.02 10.48 14.63
C LYS A 78 -20.82 9.54 13.43
N ALA A 79 -20.83 8.23 13.64
CA ALA A 79 -20.95 7.30 12.53
C ALA A 79 -22.41 7.23 12.08
N HIS A 80 -22.66 7.53 10.80
CA HIS A 80 -23.95 7.36 10.15
C HIS A 80 -24.02 5.99 9.48
N TRP A 81 -25.04 5.22 9.81
CA TRP A 81 -25.28 3.89 9.24
C TRP A 81 -26.14 4.00 7.98
N PRO A 82 -25.97 3.11 6.98
CA PRO A 82 -26.58 3.19 5.65
C PRO A 82 -28.08 2.84 5.63
N PHE A 83 -28.86 3.29 6.61
CA PHE A 83 -30.31 3.02 6.67
C PHE A 83 -31.13 4.03 5.89
N VAL A 84 -30.60 5.24 5.69
CA VAL A 84 -31.25 6.32 4.96
C VAL A 84 -30.21 7.00 4.09
N LEU A 85 -30.50 7.18 2.81
CA LEU A 85 -29.64 7.91 1.89
C LEU A 85 -29.91 9.41 2.01
N VAL A 86 -29.11 10.10 2.82
CA VAL A 86 -29.28 11.55 3.07
C VAL A 86 -27.94 12.22 3.37
N ASP A 87 -27.77 13.47 2.95
CA ASP A 87 -26.64 14.28 3.37
C ASP A 87 -26.76 14.61 4.88
N THR A 88 -25.66 14.50 5.61
CA THR A 88 -25.65 14.55 7.08
C THR A 88 -24.80 15.69 7.61
N HIS A 89 -25.17 16.24 8.77
CA HIS A 89 -24.38 17.26 9.45
C HIS A 89 -23.51 16.63 10.54
N ASN A 90 -22.19 16.64 10.37
CA ASN A 90 -21.24 16.06 11.33
C ASN A 90 -21.47 14.57 11.66
N GLU A 91 -22.12 13.82 10.76
CA GLU A 91 -22.27 12.36 10.85
C GLU A 91 -21.65 11.70 9.63
N TRP A 92 -20.44 11.16 9.77
CA TRP A 92 -19.71 10.55 8.65
C TRP A 92 -20.30 9.20 8.28
N HIS A 93 -20.44 8.96 6.99
CA HIS A 93 -21.07 7.75 6.45
C HIS A 93 -20.12 6.57 6.59
N TRP A 94 -20.53 5.55 7.35
CA TRP A 94 -19.81 4.28 7.40
C TRP A 94 -19.80 3.60 6.02
N GLU A 95 -20.92 3.67 5.33
CA GLU A 95 -21.15 3.12 4.00
C GLU A 95 -22.30 3.90 3.34
N ALA A 96 -22.33 4.02 2.02
CA ALA A 96 -23.46 4.61 1.30
C ALA A 96 -23.61 4.03 -0.11
N ALA A 97 -24.84 3.70 -0.50
CA ALA A 97 -25.16 3.25 -1.85
C ALA A 97 -24.79 4.30 -2.92
N PHE A 98 -24.39 3.86 -4.12
CA PHE A 98 -24.23 4.76 -5.26
C PHE A 98 -25.58 5.36 -5.72
N PRO A 99 -25.64 6.65 -6.10
CA PRO A 99 -24.59 7.66 -5.92
C PRO A 99 -24.45 8.05 -4.44
N GLN A 100 -23.23 8.13 -3.92
CA GLN A 100 -23.02 8.42 -2.50
C GLN A 100 -23.51 9.83 -2.12
N VAL A 101 -24.16 9.89 -0.97
CA VAL A 101 -24.37 11.09 -0.15
C VAL A 101 -23.10 11.42 0.65
N TYR A 102 -23.08 12.58 1.29
CA TYR A 102 -21.91 13.03 2.05
C TYR A 102 -22.27 13.64 3.39
N SER A 103 -21.27 13.71 4.28
CA SER A 103 -21.36 14.53 5.48
C SER A 103 -20.82 15.92 5.20
N TYR A 104 -21.38 16.95 5.83
CA TYR A 104 -20.88 18.33 5.81
C TYR A 104 -20.63 18.84 7.24
N ASP A 105 -19.75 19.85 7.34
CA ASP A 105 -19.38 20.47 8.63
C ASP A 105 -20.18 21.74 8.92
N THR A 106 -20.22 22.70 7.97
CA THR A 106 -20.94 23.99 8.16
C THR A 106 -21.89 24.28 7.02
N GLU A 107 -21.43 24.18 5.77
CA GLU A 107 -22.22 24.44 4.58
C GLU A 107 -22.60 23.13 3.91
N ILE A 108 -23.91 22.89 3.71
CA ILE A 108 -24.40 21.67 3.05
C ILE A 108 -23.84 21.50 1.63
N THR A 109 -23.44 22.58 0.97
CA THR A 109 -22.87 22.52 -0.39
C THR A 109 -21.39 22.16 -0.42
N LYS A 110 -20.74 21.97 0.73
CA LYS A 110 -19.33 21.63 0.85
C LYS A 110 -19.17 20.26 1.52
N PRO A 111 -18.98 19.17 0.73
CA PRO A 111 -18.72 17.85 1.27
C PRO A 111 -17.48 17.83 2.17
N GLU A 112 -17.65 17.40 3.42
CA GLU A 112 -16.56 17.13 4.34
C GLU A 112 -16.06 15.69 4.15
N GLU A 113 -16.97 14.72 4.14
CA GLU A 113 -16.64 13.30 4.05
C GLU A 113 -17.55 12.57 3.06
N VAL A 114 -16.94 11.73 2.21
CA VAL A 114 -17.63 10.80 1.31
C VAL A 114 -17.06 9.40 1.50
N ASN A 115 -17.95 8.43 1.66
CA ASN A 115 -17.59 7.03 1.73
C ASN A 115 -17.29 6.44 0.34
N VAL A 116 -16.30 5.54 0.25
CA VAL A 116 -16.08 4.68 -0.92
C VAL A 116 -15.88 3.23 -0.48
N SER A 117 -16.59 2.31 -1.12
CA SER A 117 -16.57 0.87 -0.80
C SER A 117 -16.07 0.02 -1.96
N VAL A 118 -15.30 -1.04 -1.69
CA VAL A 118 -14.96 -2.05 -2.70
C VAL A 118 -16.16 -2.94 -3.03
N GLY A 119 -16.88 -3.32 -1.99
CA GLY A 119 -18.18 -3.99 -2.01
C GLY A 119 -18.97 -3.51 -0.80
N GLN A 120 -20.28 -3.72 -0.81
CA GLN A 120 -21.19 -3.17 0.18
C GLN A 120 -22.19 -4.22 0.63
N ASN A 121 -22.45 -4.28 1.93
CA ASN A 121 -23.48 -5.14 2.51
C ASN A 121 -24.86 -4.45 2.42
N LEU A 122 -25.14 -3.89 1.24
CA LEU A 122 -26.38 -3.23 0.85
C LEU A 122 -26.98 -3.99 -0.33
N SER A 123 -28.29 -4.14 -0.35
CA SER A 123 -28.99 -4.85 -1.43
C SER A 123 -28.95 -4.04 -2.73
N VAL A 124 -29.13 -4.73 -3.84
CA VAL A 124 -29.28 -4.11 -5.18
C VAL A 124 -30.57 -3.32 -5.35
N ASP A 125 -31.50 -3.41 -4.39
CA ASP A 125 -32.76 -2.67 -4.47
C ASP A 125 -32.52 -1.15 -4.47
N PRO A 126 -33.48 -0.36 -5.00
CA PRO A 126 -33.36 1.10 -5.03
C PRO A 126 -33.11 1.72 -3.65
N ASP A 127 -33.74 1.17 -2.60
CA ASP A 127 -33.59 1.65 -1.22
C ASP A 127 -32.31 1.15 -0.53
N ALA A 128 -31.55 0.26 -1.19
CA ALA A 128 -30.25 -0.25 -0.76
C ALA A 128 -30.22 -0.74 0.70
N HIS A 129 -31.23 -1.49 1.12
CA HIS A 129 -31.33 -1.95 2.50
C HIS A 129 -30.15 -2.85 2.88
N VAL A 130 -29.80 -2.85 4.17
CA VAL A 130 -28.72 -3.71 4.67
C VAL A 130 -29.05 -5.19 4.42
N THR A 131 -28.17 -5.89 3.71
CA THR A 131 -28.26 -7.33 3.43
C THR A 131 -26.96 -8.02 3.87
N LEU A 132 -26.94 -9.35 3.85
CA LEU A 132 -25.71 -10.12 4.09
C LEU A 132 -24.98 -10.39 2.77
N MET A 133 -23.67 -10.44 2.85
CA MET A 133 -22.79 -10.66 1.70
C MET A 133 -22.95 -12.05 1.07
N ASN A 134 -23.64 -12.98 1.75
CA ASN A 134 -23.98 -14.31 1.23
C ASN A 134 -25.45 -14.49 0.79
N GLN A 135 -26.28 -13.43 0.78
CA GLN A 135 -27.69 -13.54 0.37
C GLN A 135 -27.89 -13.55 -1.15
N GLY A 136 -26.88 -13.11 -1.91
CA GLY A 136 -26.90 -13.13 -3.37
C GLY A 136 -27.40 -11.85 -4.03
N ASP A 137 -27.89 -10.89 -3.23
CA ASP A 137 -28.37 -9.58 -3.66
C ASP A 137 -27.51 -8.42 -3.14
N ALA A 138 -26.37 -8.71 -2.51
CA ALA A 138 -25.44 -7.69 -2.02
C ALA A 138 -24.69 -7.00 -3.18
N ARG A 139 -24.42 -5.71 -3.04
CA ARG A 139 -23.59 -4.91 -3.96
C ARG A 139 -22.10 -5.25 -3.81
N GLY A 140 -21.69 -6.41 -4.30
CA GLY A 140 -20.29 -6.86 -4.29
C GLY A 140 -19.39 -6.11 -5.29
N ARG A 141 -18.14 -6.56 -5.45
CA ARG A 141 -17.14 -6.02 -6.40
C ARG A 141 -17.59 -5.96 -7.86
N HIS A 142 -18.58 -6.79 -8.18
CA HIS A 142 -19.16 -6.99 -9.50
C HIS A 142 -20.44 -6.16 -9.71
N PHE A 143 -20.89 -5.40 -8.71
CA PHE A 143 -21.98 -4.45 -8.88
C PHE A 143 -21.48 -3.18 -9.58
N HIS A 144 -22.19 -2.71 -10.59
CA HIS A 144 -21.96 -1.39 -11.19
C HIS A 144 -23.15 -1.01 -12.06
N ASN A 145 -23.36 0.28 -12.30
CA ASN A 145 -24.46 0.79 -13.13
C ASN A 145 -25.85 0.25 -12.71
N GLY A 146 -26.06 0.04 -11.40
CA GLY A 146 -27.33 -0.44 -10.85
C GLY A 146 -27.60 -1.95 -11.01
N ALA A 147 -26.62 -2.76 -11.42
CA ALA A 147 -26.81 -4.20 -11.63
C ALA A 147 -25.59 -5.04 -11.21
N LEU A 148 -25.81 -6.33 -10.96
CA LEU A 148 -24.75 -7.32 -10.74
C LEU A 148 -24.22 -7.84 -12.08
N ASP A 149 -22.90 -7.73 -12.29
CA ASP A 149 -22.23 -8.31 -13.44
C ASP A 149 -22.10 -9.84 -13.28
N THR A 150 -22.71 -10.59 -14.19
CA THR A 150 -22.76 -12.05 -14.17
C THR A 150 -21.47 -12.73 -14.65
N ASP A 151 -20.51 -11.98 -15.19
CA ASP A 151 -19.23 -12.54 -15.59
C ASP A 151 -18.46 -13.05 -14.36
N PRO A 152 -18.02 -14.32 -14.34
CA PRO A 152 -17.22 -14.87 -13.24
C PRO A 152 -15.92 -14.09 -12.95
N GLN A 153 -15.40 -13.32 -13.91
CA GLN A 153 -14.21 -12.48 -13.75
C GLN A 153 -14.50 -11.05 -13.31
N ALA A 154 -15.77 -10.65 -13.15
CA ALA A 154 -16.15 -9.30 -12.74
C ALA A 154 -15.53 -8.88 -11.41
N ALA A 155 -15.35 -9.85 -10.48
CA ALA A 155 -14.68 -9.64 -9.20
C ALA A 155 -13.26 -9.07 -9.33
N LEU A 156 -12.59 -9.25 -10.48
CA LEU A 156 -11.20 -8.85 -10.68
C LEU A 156 -11.05 -7.48 -11.34
N ARG A 157 -12.15 -6.88 -11.83
CA ARG A 157 -12.13 -5.66 -12.65
C ARG A 157 -12.13 -4.36 -11.85
N GLY A 158 -12.61 -4.40 -10.61
CA GLY A 158 -12.68 -3.21 -9.74
C GLY A 158 -13.73 -2.17 -10.16
N VAL A 159 -14.76 -2.58 -10.91
CA VAL A 159 -15.78 -1.69 -11.47
C VAL A 159 -16.61 -0.99 -10.39
N ASN A 160 -17.11 -1.72 -9.39
CA ASN A 160 -17.85 -1.14 -8.26
C ASN A 160 -17.01 -0.06 -7.56
N PHE A 161 -15.78 -0.41 -7.21
CA PHE A 161 -14.90 0.48 -6.49
C PHE A 161 -14.57 1.74 -7.30
N GLN A 162 -14.39 1.60 -8.62
CA GLN A 162 -14.13 2.75 -9.47
C GLN A 162 -15.36 3.66 -9.62
N GLU A 163 -16.57 3.11 -9.63
CA GLU A 163 -17.81 3.89 -9.65
C GLU A 163 -17.93 4.75 -8.38
N GLN A 164 -17.67 4.16 -7.21
CA GLN A 164 -17.61 4.89 -5.93
C GLN A 164 -16.56 6.01 -5.94
N TRP A 165 -15.34 5.73 -6.43
CA TRP A 165 -14.27 6.74 -6.52
C TRP A 165 -14.57 7.84 -7.54
N SER A 166 -15.25 7.53 -8.64
CA SER A 166 -15.60 8.53 -9.65
C SER A 166 -16.52 9.59 -9.05
N ARG A 167 -17.49 9.18 -8.22
CA ARG A 167 -18.32 10.11 -7.45
C ARG A 167 -17.51 10.93 -6.45
N ALA A 168 -16.56 10.31 -5.76
CA ALA A 168 -15.69 11.05 -4.84
C ALA A 168 -14.86 12.13 -5.57
N PHE A 169 -14.39 11.86 -6.79
CA PHE A 169 -13.70 12.87 -7.61
C PHE A 169 -14.63 14.00 -8.08
N GLU A 170 -15.90 13.70 -8.37
CA GLU A 170 -16.90 14.72 -8.72
C GLU A 170 -17.25 15.64 -7.54
N LEU A 171 -17.36 15.04 -6.34
CA LEU A 171 -17.73 15.75 -5.12
C LEU A 171 -16.56 16.55 -4.51
N ASP A 172 -15.33 16.11 -4.74
CA ASP A 172 -14.09 16.70 -4.19
C ASP A 172 -14.19 16.99 -2.68
N PRO A 173 -14.51 15.99 -1.84
CA PRO A 173 -14.67 16.18 -0.40
C PRO A 173 -13.33 16.49 0.27
N GLU A 174 -13.37 17.00 1.51
CA GLU A 174 -12.13 17.16 2.29
C GLU A 174 -11.53 15.79 2.70
N ILE A 175 -12.38 14.78 2.93
CA ILE A 175 -12.01 13.42 3.34
C ILE A 175 -12.77 12.38 2.51
N VAL A 176 -12.05 11.33 2.10
CA VAL A 176 -12.66 10.11 1.58
C VAL A 176 -12.46 8.99 2.60
N PHE A 177 -13.55 8.37 3.06
CA PHE A 177 -13.51 7.22 3.93
C PHE A 177 -13.59 5.92 3.11
N VAL A 178 -12.53 5.12 3.12
CA VAL A 178 -12.54 3.79 2.49
C VAL A 178 -13.01 2.76 3.51
N THR A 179 -14.17 2.15 3.28
CA THR A 179 -14.86 1.27 4.26
C THR A 179 -14.00 0.12 4.78
N GLY A 180 -13.20 -0.50 3.91
CA GLY A 180 -12.41 -1.68 4.27
C GLY A 180 -11.10 -1.77 3.49
N TRP A 181 -10.03 -2.16 4.19
CA TRP A 181 -8.75 -2.52 3.58
C TRP A 181 -8.44 -4.00 3.76
N ASN A 182 -8.34 -4.51 4.99
CA ASN A 182 -7.81 -5.84 5.26
C ASN A 182 -8.35 -6.47 6.57
N GLU A 183 -9.67 -6.47 6.76
CA GLU A 183 -10.33 -7.12 7.89
C GLU A 183 -10.08 -8.64 7.91
N TRP A 184 -10.00 -9.31 6.74
CA TRP A 184 -9.66 -10.74 6.58
C TRP A 184 -10.50 -11.77 7.34
N VAL A 185 -11.51 -11.33 8.08
CA VAL A 185 -12.40 -12.17 8.88
C VAL A 185 -13.83 -11.74 8.61
N ALA A 186 -14.66 -12.68 8.18
CA ALA A 186 -16.09 -12.42 8.06
C ALA A 186 -16.81 -12.76 9.37
N GLY A 187 -17.55 -11.80 9.92
CA GLY A 187 -18.50 -12.07 10.99
C GLY A 187 -19.54 -13.10 10.54
N ARG A 188 -19.58 -14.27 11.21
CA ARG A 188 -20.64 -15.26 11.02
C ARG A 188 -21.67 -15.15 12.14
N LEU A 189 -22.91 -14.84 11.77
CA LEU A 189 -24.02 -14.80 12.72
C LEU A 189 -24.22 -16.18 13.36
N LYS A 190 -24.12 -16.25 14.69
CA LYS A 190 -24.31 -17.48 15.47
C LYS A 190 -25.77 -17.75 15.81
N GLU A 191 -26.57 -16.69 15.83
CA GLU A 191 -27.98 -16.67 16.18
C GLU A 191 -28.71 -15.85 15.12
N GLN A 192 -30.01 -16.11 14.96
CA GLN A 192 -30.85 -15.29 14.09
C GLN A 192 -31.07 -13.94 14.76
N VAL A 193 -30.74 -12.86 14.06
CA VAL A 193 -30.98 -11.49 14.52
C VAL A 193 -32.35 -11.00 14.03
N SER A 194 -32.72 -11.37 12.81
CA SER A 194 -34.03 -11.13 12.18
C SER A 194 -34.22 -12.09 11.00
N ASP A 195 -35.38 -12.07 10.33
CA ASP A 195 -35.63 -12.91 9.14
C ASP A 195 -34.65 -12.63 7.99
N SER A 196 -34.20 -11.38 7.84
CA SER A 196 -33.18 -10.98 6.87
C SER A 196 -31.73 -11.28 7.32
N LEU A 197 -31.53 -11.62 8.59
CA LEU A 197 -30.24 -11.90 9.23
C LEU A 197 -30.25 -13.26 9.93
N PRO A 198 -30.32 -14.37 9.16
CA PRO A 198 -30.42 -15.72 9.70
C PRO A 198 -29.11 -16.23 10.31
N VAL A 199 -29.23 -17.32 11.07
CA VAL A 199 -28.07 -18.11 11.54
C VAL A 199 -27.21 -18.50 10.35
N GLY A 200 -25.89 -18.30 10.46
CA GLY A 200 -24.94 -18.63 9.40
C GLY A 200 -24.77 -17.53 8.34
N GLY A 201 -25.45 -16.39 8.49
CA GLY A 201 -25.22 -15.20 7.67
C GLY A 201 -23.81 -14.64 7.80
N PHE A 202 -23.25 -14.13 6.69
CA PHE A 202 -21.95 -13.49 6.62
C PHE A 202 -22.10 -12.00 6.29
N CYS A 203 -21.72 -11.12 7.22
CA CYS A 203 -21.96 -9.68 7.08
C CYS A 203 -20.98 -8.98 6.15
N ASP A 204 -19.72 -9.42 6.10
CA ASP A 204 -18.61 -8.55 5.62
C ASP A 204 -17.80 -9.19 4.47
N GLN A 205 -16.89 -10.15 4.73
CA GLN A 205 -15.99 -10.74 3.70
C GLN A 205 -16.34 -12.21 3.36
N TYR A 206 -17.49 -12.43 2.72
CA TYR A 206 -17.98 -13.79 2.44
C TYR A 206 -17.15 -14.54 1.38
N ASN A 207 -16.90 -13.92 0.22
CA ASN A 207 -16.17 -14.55 -0.88
C ASN A 207 -15.48 -13.51 -1.79
N MET A 208 -14.87 -13.97 -2.89
CA MET A 208 -14.15 -13.11 -3.83
C MET A 208 -15.03 -12.03 -4.48
N LEU A 209 -16.31 -12.31 -4.73
CA LEU A 209 -17.26 -11.34 -5.31
C LEU A 209 -17.80 -10.40 -4.23
N ASN A 210 -18.06 -10.96 -3.05
CA ASN A 210 -18.75 -10.33 -1.94
C ASN A 210 -17.79 -10.21 -0.76
N SER A 211 -16.91 -9.22 -0.86
CA SER A 211 -16.09 -8.70 0.24
C SER A 211 -15.93 -7.20 0.07
N ARG A 212 -15.87 -6.48 1.19
CA ARG A 212 -15.78 -5.01 1.22
C ARG A 212 -14.35 -4.49 1.24
N ASP A 213 -13.38 -5.39 1.33
CA ASP A 213 -11.98 -5.07 1.56
C ASP A 213 -11.22 -4.84 0.25
N ALA A 214 -10.07 -4.16 0.36
CA ALA A 214 -9.06 -3.98 -0.68
C ALA A 214 -7.85 -4.90 -0.43
N GLU A 215 -8.12 -6.14 0.00
CA GLU A 215 -7.16 -7.09 0.51
C GLU A 215 -6.27 -7.72 -0.58
N MET A 216 -5.02 -8.02 -0.23
CA MET A 216 -4.07 -8.71 -1.11
C MET A 216 -4.13 -10.23 -0.88
N ALA A 217 -4.49 -11.03 -1.87
CA ALA A 217 -4.68 -12.47 -1.67
C ALA A 217 -3.68 -13.34 -2.43
N LYS A 218 -3.28 -14.46 -1.81
CA LYS A 218 -2.70 -15.60 -2.52
C LYS A 218 -3.82 -16.30 -3.29
N GLY A 219 -4.12 -15.80 -4.48
CA GLY A 219 -5.22 -16.27 -5.31
C GLY A 219 -5.52 -15.32 -6.47
N PRO A 220 -6.68 -15.48 -7.14
CA PRO A 220 -7.03 -14.69 -8.33
C PRO A 220 -7.13 -13.17 -8.10
N LEU A 221 -7.49 -12.72 -6.90
CA LEU A 221 -7.55 -11.29 -6.54
C LEU A 221 -6.18 -10.61 -6.59
N ARG A 222 -5.10 -11.36 -6.33
CA ARG A 222 -3.72 -10.85 -6.29
C ARG A 222 -3.64 -9.59 -5.41
N ASP A 223 -3.07 -8.50 -5.92
CA ASP A 223 -2.98 -7.18 -5.30
C ASP A 223 -3.81 -6.13 -6.06
N ASN A 224 -4.79 -6.56 -6.86
CA ASN A 224 -5.50 -5.68 -7.80
C ASN A 224 -6.21 -4.51 -7.11
N PHE A 225 -6.96 -4.78 -6.04
CA PHE A 225 -7.70 -3.75 -5.30
C PHE A 225 -6.79 -2.84 -4.47
N TYR A 226 -5.68 -3.37 -3.96
CA TYR A 226 -4.65 -2.55 -3.31
C TYR A 226 -4.02 -1.57 -4.33
N CYS A 227 -3.68 -2.04 -5.53
CA CYS A 227 -3.18 -1.19 -6.61
C CYS A 227 -4.21 -0.13 -7.03
N GLN A 228 -5.50 -0.51 -7.12
CA GLN A 228 -6.58 0.42 -7.43
C GLN A 228 -6.77 1.47 -6.34
N LEU A 229 -6.74 1.08 -5.07
CA LEU A 229 -6.78 1.98 -3.92
C LEU A 229 -5.66 3.01 -4.01
N VAL A 230 -4.41 2.56 -4.21
CA VAL A 230 -3.25 3.45 -4.33
C VAL A 230 -3.39 4.40 -5.52
N ALA A 231 -3.85 3.91 -6.68
CA ALA A 231 -4.06 4.74 -7.86
C ALA A 231 -5.10 5.84 -7.62
N ASN A 232 -6.21 5.52 -6.95
CA ASN A 232 -7.27 6.48 -6.70
C ASN A 232 -6.91 7.48 -5.59
N ILE A 233 -6.22 7.04 -4.52
CA ILE A 233 -5.66 7.96 -3.52
C ILE A 233 -4.72 8.97 -4.17
N ARG A 234 -3.86 8.53 -5.10
CA ARG A 234 -2.95 9.42 -5.83
C ARG A 234 -3.66 10.41 -6.75
N ARG A 235 -4.80 10.03 -7.35
CA ARG A 235 -5.64 10.94 -8.14
C ARG A 235 -6.34 11.97 -7.24
N PHE A 236 -6.85 11.54 -6.10
CA PHE A 236 -7.56 12.39 -5.14
C PHE A 236 -6.62 13.38 -4.44
N LYS A 237 -5.54 12.89 -3.83
CA LYS A 237 -4.59 13.72 -3.06
C LYS A 237 -3.56 14.43 -3.93
N GLY A 238 -3.43 14.03 -5.19
CA GLY A 238 -2.30 14.37 -6.04
C GLY A 238 -1.02 13.60 -5.71
N MET A 239 0.03 13.87 -6.48
CA MET A 239 1.35 13.29 -6.31
C MET A 239 2.43 14.38 -6.34
N THR A 240 3.47 14.20 -5.54
CA THR A 240 4.69 15.02 -5.65
C THR A 240 5.34 14.79 -7.03
N PRO A 241 5.79 15.86 -7.71
CA PRO A 241 6.58 15.73 -8.93
C PRO A 241 7.83 14.87 -8.72
N LEU A 242 8.33 14.25 -9.79
CA LEU A 242 9.61 13.54 -9.75
C LEU A 242 10.72 14.52 -9.34
N PRO A 243 11.56 14.19 -8.34
CA PRO A 243 12.65 15.08 -7.96
C PRO A 243 13.71 15.16 -9.07
N ALA A 244 14.36 16.32 -9.17
CA ALA A 244 15.40 16.57 -10.16
C ALA A 244 16.64 15.70 -9.93
N THR A 245 17.24 15.23 -11.02
CA THR A 245 18.53 14.53 -10.97
C THR A 245 19.67 15.52 -10.78
N SER A 246 20.70 15.17 -10.01
CA SER A 246 21.90 16.00 -9.87
C SER A 246 22.63 16.19 -11.21
N GLU A 247 23.62 17.06 -11.33
CA GLU A 247 24.46 17.17 -12.56
C GLU A 247 25.27 15.89 -12.87
N PRO A 248 25.65 15.63 -14.14
CA PRO A 248 26.46 14.48 -14.51
C PRO A 248 27.71 14.34 -13.65
N LYS A 249 27.97 13.12 -13.19
CA LYS A 249 29.04 12.80 -12.25
C LYS A 249 29.54 11.38 -12.48
N THR A 250 30.82 11.28 -12.83
CA THR A 250 31.56 10.02 -12.84
C THR A 250 31.81 9.56 -11.41
N ILE A 251 31.48 8.31 -11.12
CA ILE A 251 31.74 7.66 -9.82
C ILE A 251 32.92 6.72 -9.96
N ASN A 252 33.90 6.85 -9.08
CA ASN A 252 34.96 5.86 -8.92
C ASN A 252 34.55 4.88 -7.83
N LEU A 253 34.18 3.65 -8.21
CA LEU A 253 33.62 2.65 -7.29
C LEU A 253 34.57 2.27 -6.13
N GLU A 254 35.89 2.40 -6.33
CA GLU A 254 36.92 2.11 -5.32
C GLU A 254 37.22 3.31 -4.40
N SER A 255 36.66 4.49 -4.71
CA SER A 255 36.83 5.70 -3.90
C SER A 255 35.82 5.76 -2.74
N PRO A 256 36.08 6.58 -1.71
CA PRO A 256 35.18 6.73 -0.57
C PRO A 256 33.74 7.11 -0.95
N MET A 257 32.78 6.72 -0.10
CA MET A 257 31.34 6.91 -0.34
C MET A 257 30.90 8.38 -0.41
N ALA A 258 31.68 9.33 0.12
CA ALA A 258 31.35 10.76 0.15
C ALA A 258 31.07 11.36 -1.25
N GLN A 259 31.54 10.72 -2.32
CA GLN A 259 31.18 11.12 -3.68
C GLN A 259 29.66 11.02 -3.97
N TRP A 260 28.91 10.24 -3.20
CA TRP A 260 27.46 10.05 -3.35
C TRP A 260 26.62 11.07 -2.57
N ASP A 261 27.23 11.90 -1.71
CA ASP A 261 26.51 12.79 -0.79
C ASP A 261 25.61 13.78 -1.54
N ASN A 262 26.11 14.34 -2.64
CA ASN A 262 25.40 15.32 -3.46
C ASN A 262 24.71 14.71 -4.70
N VAL A 263 24.55 13.38 -4.76
CA VAL A 263 23.82 12.71 -5.85
C VAL A 263 22.34 12.66 -5.51
N THR A 264 21.51 13.17 -6.42
CA THR A 264 20.03 13.21 -6.29
C THR A 264 19.37 12.62 -7.54
N PRO A 265 18.12 12.11 -7.45
CA PRO A 265 17.36 11.91 -6.20
C PRO A 265 17.93 10.79 -5.33
N GLU A 266 17.61 10.87 -4.05
CA GLU A 266 17.77 9.75 -3.12
C GLU A 266 16.46 8.97 -3.08
N TYR A 267 16.50 7.69 -3.46
CA TYR A 267 15.37 6.78 -3.36
C TYR A 267 15.47 6.03 -2.03
N ARG A 268 14.35 5.93 -1.30
CA ARG A 268 14.28 5.28 0.01
C ARG A 268 13.25 4.17 -0.02
N ASP A 269 13.58 3.08 0.65
CA ASP A 269 12.63 1.99 0.92
C ASP A 269 12.08 2.06 2.35
N HIS A 270 11.06 1.26 2.65
CA HIS A 270 10.57 1.12 4.01
C HIS A 270 11.58 0.36 4.87
N MET A 271 11.73 0.76 6.13
CA MET A 271 12.71 0.13 7.02
C MET A 271 12.08 -1.05 7.77
N LEU A 272 12.91 -1.97 8.24
CA LEU A 272 12.50 -3.11 9.08
C LEU A 272 11.71 -4.19 8.34
N GLU A 273 11.75 -4.21 7.00
CA GLU A 273 11.03 -5.19 6.19
C GLU A 273 11.61 -6.61 6.29
N THR A 274 12.88 -6.73 6.73
CA THR A 274 13.55 -8.02 6.91
C THR A 274 13.30 -8.68 8.27
N LEU A 275 12.51 -8.09 9.15
CA LEU A 275 12.22 -8.70 10.45
C LEU A 275 11.51 -10.06 10.26
N PRO A 276 11.85 -11.07 11.08
CA PRO A 276 11.18 -12.36 11.01
C PRO A 276 9.69 -12.19 11.32
N ARG A 277 8.84 -12.82 10.52
CA ARG A 277 7.40 -12.89 10.75
C ARG A 277 7.09 -14.26 11.32
N ASP A 278 6.53 -14.30 12.52
CA ASP A 278 6.19 -15.54 13.21
C ASP A 278 4.95 -15.33 14.06
N PHE A 279 3.78 -15.67 13.50
CA PHE A 279 2.49 -15.29 14.09
C PHE A 279 1.45 -16.39 13.91
N ASP A 280 0.64 -16.57 14.95
CA ASP A 280 -0.58 -17.37 14.86
C ASP A 280 -1.62 -16.65 13.99
N GLY A 281 -2.23 -17.41 13.09
CA GLY A 281 -3.35 -17.00 12.26
C GLY A 281 -4.66 -17.63 12.70
N CYS A 282 -5.70 -17.45 11.88
CA CYS A 282 -7.01 -18.02 12.16
C CYS A 282 -7.04 -19.55 11.95
N GLY A 283 -7.84 -20.24 12.76
CA GLY A 283 -8.11 -21.68 12.62
C GLY A 283 -6.94 -22.59 12.99
N GLY A 284 -6.08 -22.15 13.93
CA GLY A 284 -4.91 -22.91 14.36
C GLY A 284 -3.77 -22.95 13.34
N LYS A 285 -3.81 -22.09 12.33
CA LYS A 285 -2.71 -21.91 11.38
C LYS A 285 -1.61 -21.07 12.02
N HIS A 286 -0.37 -21.36 11.66
CA HIS A 286 0.79 -20.59 12.09
C HIS A 286 1.60 -20.19 10.85
N TYR A 287 2.01 -18.93 10.78
CA TYR A 287 2.81 -18.40 9.68
C TYR A 287 4.20 -18.01 10.17
N THR A 288 5.22 -18.64 9.58
CA THR A 288 6.62 -18.32 9.84
C THR A 288 7.32 -17.94 8.52
N ASN A 289 8.08 -16.85 8.55
CA ASN A 289 8.94 -16.42 7.46
C ASN A 289 10.15 -15.67 8.01
N THR A 290 11.33 -16.25 7.78
CA THR A 290 12.63 -15.73 8.23
C THR A 290 13.55 -15.44 7.05
N THR A 291 12.97 -15.14 5.87
CA THR A 291 13.73 -15.03 4.63
C THR A 291 14.41 -13.67 4.44
N GLY A 292 14.06 -12.65 5.23
CA GLY A 292 14.71 -11.33 5.20
C GLY A 292 16.20 -11.41 5.56
N ARG A 293 17.05 -10.66 4.84
CA ARG A 293 18.50 -10.65 5.09
C ARG A 293 19.09 -9.24 5.02
N ASN A 294 18.95 -8.60 3.86
CA ASN A 294 19.54 -7.31 3.55
C ASN A 294 18.42 -6.25 3.51
N ASP A 295 18.28 -5.47 4.58
CA ASP A 295 17.28 -4.40 4.74
C ASP A 295 17.73 -3.19 3.93
N ILE A 296 17.30 -3.11 2.67
CA ILE A 296 17.66 -2.11 1.66
C ILE A 296 17.08 -0.77 2.10
N ALA A 297 17.93 0.24 2.23
CA ALA A 297 17.56 1.50 2.86
C ALA A 297 17.53 2.67 1.87
N VAL A 298 18.62 2.83 1.10
CA VAL A 298 18.83 3.99 0.22
C VAL A 298 19.43 3.54 -1.10
N MET A 299 18.92 4.10 -2.19
CA MET A 299 19.46 3.92 -3.52
C MET A 299 19.73 5.27 -4.17
N LYS A 300 20.83 5.35 -4.93
CA LYS A 300 21.22 6.53 -5.70
C LYS A 300 21.67 6.13 -7.08
N ILE A 301 21.47 7.04 -8.03
CA ILE A 301 21.87 6.86 -9.42
C ILE A 301 22.66 8.09 -9.86
N ALA A 302 23.88 7.85 -10.33
CA ALA A 302 24.70 8.85 -11.01
C ALA A 302 24.96 8.39 -12.45
N ARG A 303 25.49 9.29 -13.28
CA ARG A 303 25.80 9.01 -14.68
C ARG A 303 26.86 9.94 -15.21
N ASP A 304 27.58 9.48 -16.21
CA ASP A 304 28.35 10.30 -17.12
C ASP A 304 27.99 9.99 -18.58
N ALA A 305 28.88 10.32 -19.51
CA ALA A 305 28.65 10.11 -20.94
C ALA A 305 28.49 8.62 -21.30
N ASP A 306 29.18 7.72 -20.60
CA ASP A 306 29.33 6.32 -20.99
C ASP A 306 28.74 5.33 -19.99
N THR A 307 28.55 5.76 -18.74
CA THR A 307 28.23 4.88 -17.62
C THR A 307 27.10 5.43 -16.77
N VAL A 308 26.24 4.52 -16.30
CA VAL A 308 25.27 4.78 -15.24
C VAL A 308 25.68 3.98 -14.01
N TYR A 309 25.80 4.69 -12.90
CA TYR A 309 26.26 4.16 -11.63
C TYR A 309 25.08 3.96 -10.70
N PHE A 310 24.92 2.76 -10.17
CA PHE A 310 23.90 2.45 -9.17
C PHE A 310 24.56 2.24 -7.83
N LEU A 311 23.97 2.79 -6.79
CA LEU A 311 24.27 2.50 -5.40
C LEU A 311 23.01 1.95 -4.73
N ALA A 312 23.16 0.89 -3.95
CA ALA A 312 22.22 0.54 -2.90
C ALA A 312 22.97 0.41 -1.56
N THR A 313 22.38 0.90 -0.49
CA THR A 313 22.88 0.73 0.89
C THR A 313 21.86 0.03 1.74
N THR A 314 22.32 -0.76 2.70
CA THR A 314 21.46 -1.47 3.66
C THR A 314 21.57 -0.88 5.06
N ARG A 315 20.53 -1.01 5.87
CA ARG A 315 20.50 -0.52 7.26
C ARG A 315 21.53 -1.22 8.14
N THR A 316 21.73 -2.51 7.92
CA THR A 316 22.70 -3.35 8.63
C THR A 316 23.82 -3.80 7.68
N PRO A 317 24.92 -4.39 8.19
CA PRO A 317 25.93 -4.98 7.33
C PRO A 317 25.33 -6.04 6.39
N LEU A 318 25.75 -6.01 5.14
CA LEU A 318 25.32 -6.95 4.12
C LEU A 318 25.61 -8.39 4.54
N SER A 319 24.67 -9.28 4.23
CA SER A 319 24.84 -10.73 4.39
C SER A 319 25.95 -11.25 3.46
N PRO A 320 26.48 -12.47 3.69
CA PRO A 320 27.46 -13.08 2.79
C PRO A 320 26.98 -13.15 1.34
N ARG A 321 27.81 -12.65 0.41
CA ARG A 321 27.54 -12.67 -1.04
C ARG A 321 27.44 -14.08 -1.65
N SER A 322 27.87 -15.11 -0.93
CA SER A 322 27.76 -16.50 -1.36
C SER A 322 26.33 -17.03 -1.28
N TYR A 323 25.43 -16.29 -0.63
CA TYR A 323 24.02 -16.67 -0.55
C TYR A 323 23.32 -16.53 -1.91
N PRO A 324 22.37 -17.42 -2.21
CA PRO A 324 21.66 -17.36 -3.48
C PRO A 324 20.75 -16.14 -3.55
N ASN A 325 20.53 -15.65 -4.78
CA ASN A 325 19.59 -14.57 -5.11
C ASN A 325 19.91 -13.25 -4.39
N TRP A 326 21.18 -12.98 -4.13
CA TRP A 326 21.65 -11.88 -3.31
C TRP A 326 21.70 -10.56 -4.11
N MET A 327 21.14 -9.50 -3.53
CA MET A 327 21.19 -8.10 -4.01
C MET A 327 21.14 -7.94 -5.55
N GLN A 328 20.01 -8.33 -6.14
CA GLN A 328 19.76 -8.26 -7.58
C GLN A 328 19.10 -6.93 -7.96
N LEU A 329 19.46 -6.39 -9.13
CA LEU A 329 18.87 -5.15 -9.67
C LEU A 329 18.10 -5.46 -10.96
N LEU A 330 16.82 -5.12 -10.96
CA LEU A 330 15.92 -5.22 -12.12
C LEU A 330 15.72 -3.84 -12.75
N ILE A 331 15.75 -3.76 -14.08
CA ILE A 331 15.61 -2.50 -14.81
C ILE A 331 14.65 -2.67 -15.99
N ASP A 332 13.68 -1.77 -16.07
CA ASP A 332 12.77 -1.56 -17.19
C ASP A 332 13.31 -0.36 -17.99
N THR A 333 13.84 -0.65 -19.17
CA THR A 333 14.56 0.29 -20.04
C THR A 333 13.67 0.98 -21.06
N ASP A 334 12.51 0.40 -21.38
CA ASP A 334 11.61 0.93 -22.41
C ASP A 334 10.33 1.54 -21.83
N LEU A 335 10.08 1.32 -20.54
CA LEU A 335 8.91 1.79 -19.80
C LEU A 335 7.61 1.21 -20.33
N ASP A 336 7.70 0.04 -20.93
CA ASP A 336 6.58 -0.71 -21.44
C ASP A 336 6.36 -1.96 -20.59
N THR A 337 5.32 -1.91 -19.76
CA THR A 337 4.94 -3.04 -18.90
C THR A 337 4.56 -4.31 -19.67
N ALA A 338 4.33 -4.22 -20.99
CA ALA A 338 4.04 -5.36 -21.86
C ALA A 338 5.30 -6.10 -22.34
N THR A 339 6.49 -5.52 -22.20
CA THR A 339 7.76 -6.15 -22.58
C THR A 339 8.50 -6.67 -21.34
N GLY A 340 9.57 -7.46 -21.53
CA GLY A 340 10.36 -7.97 -20.41
C GLY A 340 9.64 -9.00 -19.52
N TRP A 341 10.27 -9.36 -18.41
CA TRP A 341 9.63 -10.17 -17.36
C TRP A 341 8.95 -9.22 -16.37
N GLU A 342 7.61 -9.25 -16.31
CA GLU A 342 6.82 -8.34 -15.47
C GLU A 342 7.18 -6.86 -15.70
N GLY A 343 7.50 -6.50 -16.96
CA GLY A 343 7.97 -5.19 -17.40
C GLY A 343 9.48 -4.94 -17.32
N PHE A 344 10.28 -5.84 -16.72
CA PHE A 344 11.73 -5.63 -16.60
C PHE A 344 12.48 -6.28 -17.77
N ASN A 345 13.27 -5.49 -18.51
CA ASN A 345 14.07 -6.00 -19.63
C ASN A 345 15.43 -6.54 -19.19
N LEU A 346 15.99 -5.97 -18.11
CA LEU A 346 17.33 -6.25 -17.65
C LEU A 346 17.37 -6.72 -16.20
N LEU A 347 18.34 -7.59 -15.91
CA LEU A 347 18.63 -8.09 -14.58
C LEU A 347 20.15 -8.09 -14.34
N VAL A 348 20.60 -7.41 -13.31
CA VAL A 348 21.99 -7.46 -12.83
C VAL A 348 22.07 -8.40 -11.64
N ARG A 349 23.03 -9.33 -11.68
CA ARG A 349 23.33 -10.28 -10.61
C ARG A 349 24.81 -10.22 -10.28
N ILE A 350 25.14 -10.42 -9.02
CA ILE A 350 26.51 -10.73 -8.61
C ILE A 350 26.67 -12.24 -8.51
N ASP A 351 27.81 -12.74 -8.96
CA ASP A 351 28.22 -14.11 -8.70
C ASP A 351 28.91 -14.24 -7.33
N THR A 352 29.13 -15.49 -6.92
CA THR A 352 29.77 -15.81 -5.62
C THR A 352 31.24 -15.35 -5.55
N HIS A 353 31.86 -15.08 -6.71
CA HIS A 353 33.25 -14.66 -6.85
C HIS A 353 33.40 -13.12 -6.87
N GLY A 354 32.29 -12.38 -6.85
CA GLY A 354 32.28 -10.91 -6.81
C GLY A 354 32.25 -10.24 -8.18
N SER A 355 32.03 -10.98 -9.28
CA SER A 355 31.77 -10.38 -10.60
C SER A 355 30.27 -10.16 -10.77
N ALA A 356 29.87 -9.06 -11.41
CA ALA A 356 28.47 -8.84 -11.78
C ALA A 356 28.23 -9.14 -13.25
N THR A 357 27.08 -9.73 -13.55
CA THR A 357 26.62 -10.01 -14.91
C THR A 357 25.33 -9.26 -15.19
N LEU A 358 25.17 -8.83 -16.44
CA LEU A 358 23.94 -8.26 -16.96
C LEU A 358 23.22 -9.32 -17.78
N ALA A 359 21.95 -9.58 -17.52
CA ALA A 359 21.12 -10.50 -18.27
C ALA A 359 19.95 -9.77 -18.94
N ASN A 360 19.60 -10.21 -20.15
CA ASN A 360 18.41 -9.78 -20.87
C ASN A 360 17.29 -10.81 -20.70
N TRP A 361 16.04 -10.36 -20.69
CA TRP A 361 14.89 -11.25 -20.83
C TRP A 361 14.67 -11.62 -22.30
N ASN A 362 14.55 -12.91 -22.61
CA ASN A 362 14.29 -13.40 -23.98
C ASN A 362 12.83 -13.84 -24.23
N GLY A 363 11.92 -13.53 -23.31
CA GLY A 363 10.53 -14.01 -23.34
C GLY A 363 10.26 -15.24 -22.46
N LYS A 364 11.30 -15.96 -22.03
CA LYS A 364 11.15 -17.17 -21.21
C LYS A 364 12.14 -17.28 -20.05
N THR A 365 13.37 -16.81 -20.24
CA THR A 365 14.46 -16.92 -19.27
C THR A 365 15.36 -15.70 -19.34
N TRP A 366 16.04 -15.43 -18.22
CA TRP A 366 17.15 -14.47 -18.16
C TRP A 366 18.39 -15.06 -18.82
N VAL A 367 18.93 -14.38 -19.84
CA VAL A 367 20.12 -14.80 -20.58
C VAL A 367 21.25 -13.82 -20.32
N ASN A 368 22.36 -14.31 -19.76
CA ASN A 368 23.53 -13.48 -19.46
C ASN A 368 24.15 -12.93 -20.75
N ASN A 369 24.50 -11.65 -20.73
CA ASN A 369 25.33 -11.02 -21.73
C ASN A 369 26.80 -11.38 -21.49
N ALA A 370 27.60 -11.31 -22.55
CA ALA A 370 29.05 -11.51 -22.45
C ALA A 370 29.78 -10.36 -21.71
N ALA A 371 29.12 -9.23 -21.48
CA ALA A 371 29.69 -8.08 -20.81
C ALA A 371 29.64 -8.24 -19.28
N SER A 372 30.82 -8.18 -18.63
CA SER A 372 30.91 -8.05 -17.18
C SER A 372 30.54 -6.63 -16.74
N ILE A 373 29.84 -6.53 -15.62
CA ILE A 373 29.51 -5.28 -14.95
C ILE A 373 30.51 -5.08 -13.81
N ARG A 374 31.14 -3.90 -13.75
CA ARG A 374 31.99 -3.58 -12.61
C ARG A 374 31.12 -3.42 -11.36
N CYS A 375 31.53 -4.06 -10.28
CA CYS A 375 30.83 -4.08 -9.01
C CYS A 375 31.82 -3.89 -7.86
N VAL A 376 31.42 -3.11 -6.84
CA VAL A 376 32.14 -3.03 -5.55
C VAL A 376 31.15 -3.25 -4.43
N VAL A 377 31.49 -4.16 -3.52
CA VAL A 377 30.70 -4.49 -2.32
C VAL A 377 31.44 -3.95 -1.11
N GLY A 378 30.81 -3.01 -0.41
CA GLY A 378 31.24 -2.51 0.90
C GLY A 378 30.61 -3.29 2.04
N LYS A 379 30.74 -2.76 3.27
CA LYS A 379 30.15 -3.39 4.47
C LYS A 379 28.61 -3.37 4.44
N SER A 380 28.02 -2.27 3.99
CA SER A 380 26.57 -2.03 3.96
C SER A 380 26.15 -1.38 2.63
N SER A 381 26.92 -1.61 1.56
CA SER A 381 26.67 -0.99 0.27
C SER A 381 27.10 -1.87 -0.89
N ILE A 382 26.42 -1.73 -2.01
CA ILE A 382 26.76 -2.32 -3.30
C ILE A 382 26.69 -1.26 -4.37
N GLN A 383 27.71 -1.24 -5.24
CA GLN A 383 27.80 -0.30 -6.36
C GLN A 383 27.93 -1.06 -7.68
N PHE A 384 27.19 -0.65 -8.71
CA PHE A 384 27.34 -1.14 -10.08
C PHE A 384 27.70 -0.01 -11.04
N ALA A 385 28.54 -0.30 -12.03
CA ALA A 385 28.82 0.58 -13.17
C ALA A 385 28.31 -0.08 -14.46
N ILE A 386 27.16 0.36 -14.94
CA ILE A 386 26.48 -0.23 -16.10
C ILE A 386 26.72 0.66 -17.33
N PRO A 387 27.13 0.09 -18.48
CA PRO A 387 27.25 0.86 -19.71
C PRO A 387 25.94 1.56 -20.05
N ARG A 388 25.98 2.87 -20.27
CA ARG A 388 24.82 3.72 -20.57
C ARG A 388 23.99 3.17 -21.73
N LYS A 389 24.67 2.72 -22.79
CA LYS A 389 24.08 2.10 -23.99
C LYS A 389 23.24 0.84 -23.73
N ALA A 390 23.43 0.19 -22.57
CA ALA A 390 22.61 -0.95 -22.19
C ALA A 390 21.24 -0.52 -21.66
N LEU A 391 21.14 0.70 -21.10
CA LEU A 391 19.93 1.21 -20.44
C LEU A 391 19.09 2.11 -21.33
N CYS A 392 19.73 2.84 -22.23
CA CYS A 392 19.05 3.75 -23.14
C CYS A 392 19.92 3.97 -24.38
N SER A 393 19.28 4.13 -25.53
CA SER A 393 19.91 4.53 -26.80
C SER A 393 19.81 6.04 -27.09
N GLY A 394 19.05 6.79 -26.29
CA GLY A 394 18.82 8.23 -26.47
C GLY A 394 19.68 9.13 -25.57
N ASP A 395 19.57 10.44 -25.83
CA ASP A 395 20.33 11.50 -25.14
C ASP A 395 19.91 11.67 -23.67
N ASN A 396 18.65 11.37 -23.34
CA ASN A 396 18.14 11.44 -21.98
C ASN A 396 17.88 10.04 -21.43
N LEU A 397 18.38 9.77 -20.23
CA LEU A 397 18.14 8.52 -19.53
C LEU A 397 16.75 8.52 -18.95
N LYS A 398 15.96 7.50 -19.25
CA LYS A 398 14.62 7.34 -18.70
C LYS A 398 14.32 5.85 -18.55
N PHE A 399 14.22 5.40 -17.31
CA PHE A 399 14.00 3.98 -16.99
C PHE A 399 13.34 3.83 -15.62
N GLU A 400 12.85 2.64 -15.35
CA GLU A 400 12.40 2.23 -14.03
C GLU A 400 13.29 1.13 -13.48
N PHE A 401 13.43 1.07 -12.16
CA PHE A 401 14.28 0.06 -11.54
C PHE A 401 13.76 -0.38 -10.19
N LYS A 402 14.23 -1.54 -9.74
CA LYS A 402 14.07 -2.01 -8.37
C LYS A 402 15.20 -2.93 -7.92
N TRP A 403 15.42 -2.99 -6.63
CA TRP A 403 16.34 -3.93 -6.00
C TRP A 403 15.56 -5.05 -5.32
N VAL A 404 16.10 -6.26 -5.36
CA VAL A 404 15.54 -7.42 -4.66
C VAL A 404 16.64 -8.27 -4.04
N ASP A 405 16.45 -8.70 -2.80
CA ASP A 405 17.31 -9.64 -2.11
C ASP A 405 16.53 -10.91 -1.77
N ASN A 406 17.20 -12.06 -1.91
CA ASN A 406 16.65 -13.38 -1.63
C ASN A 406 15.36 -13.75 -2.41
N ILE A 407 15.26 -13.29 -3.66
CA ILE A 407 14.18 -13.69 -4.58
C ILE A 407 14.71 -14.49 -5.77
N ALA A 408 14.27 -15.73 -5.91
CA ALA A 408 14.54 -16.50 -7.13
C ALA A 408 13.77 -15.88 -8.31
N LEU A 409 14.46 -15.55 -9.41
CA LEU A 409 13.87 -14.92 -10.60
C LEU A 409 14.10 -15.79 -11.86
N PRO A 410 13.10 -15.97 -12.73
CA PRO A 410 11.74 -15.41 -12.64
C PRO A 410 10.86 -16.12 -11.58
N CYS A 411 9.85 -15.44 -11.06
CA CYS A 411 8.87 -15.99 -10.10
C CYS A 411 7.47 -15.36 -10.26
N ASP A 412 6.53 -15.69 -9.37
CA ASP A 412 5.31 -14.87 -9.23
C ASP A 412 5.68 -13.53 -8.61
N ILE A 413 5.35 -12.43 -9.27
CA ILE A 413 5.63 -11.06 -8.83
C ILE A 413 5.12 -10.74 -7.41
N LEU A 414 4.06 -11.41 -6.93
CA LEU A 414 3.57 -11.22 -5.56
C LEU A 414 4.54 -11.73 -4.49
N ASN A 415 5.54 -12.55 -4.86
CA ASN A 415 6.64 -12.89 -3.94
C ASN A 415 7.41 -11.66 -3.47
N PHE A 416 7.32 -10.53 -4.18
CA PHE A 416 7.88 -9.25 -3.77
C PHE A 416 7.21 -8.62 -2.54
N TYR A 417 6.13 -9.21 -2.01
CA TYR A 417 5.57 -8.85 -0.70
C TYR A 417 5.98 -9.84 0.42
N ILE A 418 6.50 -11.01 0.05
CA ILE A 418 6.52 -12.19 0.93
C ILE A 418 7.94 -12.56 1.33
N ASN A 419 8.90 -12.57 0.40
CA ASN A 419 10.22 -13.14 0.67
C ASN A 419 11.31 -12.08 0.59
N GLY A 420 12.37 -12.30 1.39
CA GLY A 420 13.56 -11.48 1.31
C GLY A 420 13.30 -10.01 1.61
N ASP A 421 13.90 -9.15 0.80
CA ASP A 421 13.64 -7.71 0.83
C ASP A 421 13.56 -7.13 -0.58
N VAL A 422 12.70 -6.15 -0.79
CA VAL A 422 12.36 -5.68 -2.13
C VAL A 422 12.07 -4.19 -2.16
N ALA A 423 12.96 -3.43 -2.82
CA ALA A 423 12.91 -1.98 -2.88
C ALA A 423 12.55 -1.46 -4.28
N PRO A 424 11.33 -0.92 -4.52
CA PRO A 424 10.21 -0.81 -3.58
C PRO A 424 9.34 -2.07 -3.58
N ALA A 425 8.61 -2.28 -2.48
CA ALA A 425 7.81 -3.47 -2.25
C ALA A 425 6.79 -3.74 -3.36
N GLY A 426 6.50 -5.03 -3.60
CA GLY A 426 5.43 -5.43 -4.52
C GLY A 426 5.65 -5.02 -5.97
N ARG A 427 4.57 -4.59 -6.63
CA ARG A 427 4.59 -4.15 -8.04
C ARG A 427 5.10 -2.72 -8.26
N PHE A 428 5.44 -1.99 -7.20
CA PHE A 428 5.96 -0.63 -7.34
C PHE A 428 7.37 -0.61 -7.92
N ARG A 429 7.74 0.55 -8.47
CA ARG A 429 9.01 0.80 -9.14
C ARG A 429 9.49 2.21 -8.87
N TYR A 430 10.81 2.39 -8.80
CA TYR A 430 11.40 3.72 -8.82
C TYR A 430 11.57 4.20 -10.26
N ARG A 431 11.35 5.49 -10.47
CA ARG A 431 11.51 6.15 -11.77
C ARG A 431 12.78 6.99 -11.77
N TYR A 432 13.66 6.77 -12.73
CA TYR A 432 14.79 7.63 -13.02
C TYR A 432 14.56 8.35 -14.36
N LYS A 433 14.80 9.66 -14.36
CA LYS A 433 14.75 10.49 -15.56
C LYS A 433 15.85 11.55 -15.45
N SER A 434 16.82 11.53 -16.36
CA SER A 434 17.75 12.66 -16.49
C SER A 434 17.07 13.82 -17.21
N ASP A 435 17.52 15.02 -16.88
CA ASP A 435 17.19 16.23 -17.65
C ASP A 435 17.66 16.14 -19.11
#